data_AF-A0A3C0UP34-F1
#
_entry.id   AF-A0A3C0UP34-F1
#
_cell.length_a   1.000
_cell.length_b   1.000
_cell.length_c   1.000
_cell.angle_alpha   90.00
_cell.angle_beta   90.00
_cell.angle_gamma   90.00
#
_symmetry.space_group_name_H-M   'P 1'
#
loop_
_entity.id
_entity.type
_entity.pdbx_description
1 polymer ?
#
loop_
_entity_poly.entity_id
_entity_poly.type
_entity_poly.pdbx_seq_one_letter_code
_entity_poly.pdbx_strand_id
1 'polypeptide(L)'
;IGPIFSLVNFTEPYRFNLFAERRISSVLTTEQGQNILLFGKPDEMIASGFRDPEAPFFCFQEFKRERDPNGDPLAQTLAAMLVGQAINNHQQPMYGCYVLGRDWYFLVLQEKSYCISRGYDATTEHLYDLFKILKAFKEIIKALTA
;
A
#
# COMPACT_ATOMS: atom_id res chain seq x y z
N ILE A 1 -6.10 13.56 -0.95
CA ILE A 1 -5.62 12.26 -1.48
C ILE A 1 -6.29 11.93 -2.82
N GLY A 2 -7.61 11.71 -2.89
CA GLY A 2 -8.30 11.37 -4.14
C GLY A 2 -7.84 12.08 -5.44
N PRO A 3 -7.76 13.43 -5.48
CA PRO A 3 -7.32 14.14 -6.69
C PRO A 3 -5.91 13.75 -7.18
N ILE A 4 -4.93 13.52 -6.28
CA ILE A 4 -3.57 13.15 -6.70
C ILE A 4 -3.54 11.74 -7.29
N PHE A 5 -4.30 10.80 -6.72
CA PHE A 5 -4.43 9.44 -7.25
C PHE A 5 -5.13 9.43 -8.61
N SER A 6 -6.18 10.25 -8.80
CA SER A 6 -6.82 10.43 -10.10
C SER A 6 -5.88 10.98 -11.17
N LEU A 7 -5.01 11.94 -10.82
CA LEU A 7 -4.02 12.50 -11.75
C LEU A 7 -2.90 11.51 -12.11
N VAL A 8 -2.51 10.65 -11.17
CA VAL A 8 -1.54 9.58 -11.43
C VAL A 8 -2.16 8.52 -12.35
N ASN A 9 -3.46 8.26 -12.17
CA ASN A 9 -4.28 7.28 -12.89
C ASN A 9 -3.72 5.85 -12.75
N PHE A 10 -3.93 5.23 -11.59
CA PHE A 10 -3.50 3.86 -11.29
C PHE A 10 -4.41 2.79 -11.91
N THR A 11 -4.62 2.88 -13.22
CA THR A 11 -5.35 1.88 -14.00
C THR A 11 -4.55 1.59 -15.27
N GLU A 12 -4.33 0.31 -15.54
CA GLU A 12 -3.79 -0.20 -16.78
C GLU A 12 -4.62 -1.45 -17.16
N PRO A 13 -5.42 -1.38 -18.24
CA PRO A 13 -6.34 -2.46 -18.61
C PRO A 13 -5.66 -3.82 -18.66
N TYR A 14 -6.34 -4.85 -18.12
CA TYR A 14 -5.85 -6.23 -18.05
C TYR A 14 -4.60 -6.45 -17.20
N ARG A 15 -4.13 -5.44 -16.45
CA ARG A 15 -2.90 -5.52 -15.67
C ARG A 15 -3.11 -5.19 -14.20
N PHE A 16 -3.55 -3.96 -13.90
CA PHE A 16 -3.83 -3.54 -12.53
C PHE A 16 -4.84 -2.39 -12.46
N ASN A 17 -5.45 -2.24 -11.29
CA ASN A 17 -6.40 -1.19 -10.99
C ASN A 17 -6.28 -0.68 -9.54
N LEU A 18 -6.86 0.48 -9.28
CA LEU A 18 -7.03 1.04 -7.95
C LEU A 18 -8.35 0.55 -7.34
N PHE A 19 -8.27 -0.05 -6.17
CA PHE A 19 -9.41 -0.53 -5.39
C PHE A 19 -9.49 0.25 -4.08
N ALA A 20 -10.69 0.68 -3.72
CA ALA A 20 -10.94 1.37 -2.46
C ALA A 20 -11.66 0.46 -1.46
N GLU A 21 -11.26 0.57 -0.19
CA GLU A 21 -11.91 -0.06 0.96
C GLU A 21 -12.15 -1.57 0.86
N ARG A 22 -11.26 -2.30 0.19
CA ARG A 22 -11.33 -3.76 0.06
C ARG A 22 -10.59 -4.43 1.21
N ARG A 23 -11.25 -5.41 1.85
CA ARG A 23 -10.64 -6.22 2.90
C ARG A 23 -9.74 -7.29 2.27
N ILE A 24 -8.55 -7.45 2.83
CA ILE A 24 -7.63 -8.53 2.51
C ILE A 24 -7.31 -9.31 3.79
N SER A 25 -7.06 -10.61 3.66
CA SER A 25 -6.64 -11.45 4.78
C SER A 25 -5.83 -12.64 4.29
N SER A 26 -4.87 -13.07 5.09
CA SER A 26 -4.09 -14.28 4.85
C SER A 26 -3.65 -14.90 6.17
N VAL A 27 -3.35 -16.20 6.14
CA VAL A 27 -2.74 -16.89 7.28
C VAL A 27 -1.23 -16.85 7.11
N LEU A 28 -0.53 -16.27 8.08
CA LEU A 28 0.92 -16.21 8.09
C LEU A 28 1.48 -17.15 9.15
N THR A 29 2.58 -17.82 8.84
CA THR A 29 3.33 -18.65 9.78
C THR A 29 4.47 -17.83 10.39
N THR A 30 4.50 -17.74 11.72
CA THR A 30 5.59 -17.06 12.44
C THR A 30 6.87 -17.91 12.42
N GLU A 31 8.00 -17.31 12.82
CA GLU A 31 9.26 -18.05 12.96
C GLU A 31 9.19 -19.17 14.00
N GLN A 32 8.24 -19.10 14.94
CA GLN A 32 7.97 -20.14 15.93
C GLN A 32 7.01 -21.24 15.41
N GLY A 33 6.63 -21.19 14.13
CA GLY A 33 5.72 -22.16 13.50
C GLY A 33 4.24 -21.95 13.83
N GLN A 34 3.87 -20.81 14.43
CA GLN A 34 2.48 -20.50 14.76
C GLN A 34 1.77 -19.87 13.57
N ASN A 35 0.58 -20.36 13.24
CA ASN A 35 -0.27 -19.75 12.22
C ASN A 35 -1.12 -18.63 12.83
N ILE A 36 -1.05 -17.44 12.23
CA ILE A 36 -1.80 -16.26 12.64
C ILE A 36 -2.63 -15.79 11.45
N LEU A 37 -3.94 -15.62 11.66
CA LEU A 37 -4.80 -14.94 10.70
C LEU A 37 -4.55 -13.43 10.80
N LEU A 38 -4.00 -12.85 9.74
CA LEU A 38 -3.81 -11.42 9.62
C LEU A 38 -4.78 -10.87 8.59
N PHE A 39 -5.30 -9.67 8.84
CA PHE A 39 -6.21 -8.98 7.95
C PHE A 39 -5.89 -7.49 7.90
N GLY A 40 -6.23 -6.88 6.76
CA GLY A 40 -6.13 -5.45 6.55
C GLY A 40 -7.36 -4.95 5.78
N LYS A 41 -7.69 -3.68 5.96
CA LYS A 41 -8.64 -2.95 5.10
C LYS A 41 -7.99 -1.62 4.72
N PRO A 42 -7.07 -1.63 3.74
CA PRO A 42 -6.48 -0.40 3.22
C PRO A 42 -7.58 0.54 2.71
N ASP A 43 -7.38 1.84 2.88
CA ASP A 43 -8.27 2.84 2.26
C ASP A 43 -8.21 2.71 0.74
N GLU A 44 -7.00 2.54 0.20
CA GLU A 44 -6.75 2.33 -1.23
C GLU A 44 -5.71 1.22 -1.41
N MET A 45 -5.83 0.46 -2.50
CA MET A 45 -4.94 -0.64 -2.85
C MET A 45 -4.79 -0.72 -4.36
N ILE A 46 -3.57 -0.88 -4.84
CA ILE A 46 -3.33 -1.17 -6.27
C ILE A 46 -3.09 -2.66 -6.38
N ALA A 47 -3.88 -3.34 -7.21
CA ALA A 47 -3.83 -4.78 -7.36
C ALA A 47 -4.17 -5.20 -8.80
N SER A 48 -3.86 -6.43 -9.17
CA SER A 48 -4.50 -7.08 -10.32
C SER A 48 -5.97 -7.38 -10.03
N GLY A 49 -6.71 -7.80 -11.06
CA GLY A 49 -8.13 -8.09 -10.99
C GLY A 49 -9.00 -7.02 -11.64
N PHE A 50 -10.28 -7.36 -11.88
CA PHE A 50 -11.21 -6.46 -12.57
C PHE A 50 -12.28 -5.88 -11.65
N ARG A 51 -13.10 -6.73 -11.02
CA ARG A 51 -14.14 -6.31 -10.06
C ARG A 51 -13.63 -6.30 -8.62
N ASP A 52 -12.79 -7.27 -8.30
CA ASP A 52 -12.19 -7.48 -7.00
C ASP A 52 -10.67 -7.58 -7.14
N PRO A 53 -9.93 -7.15 -6.11
CA PRO A 53 -8.47 -7.24 -6.10
C PRO A 53 -8.02 -8.70 -5.95
N GLU A 54 -7.07 -9.12 -6.76
CA GLU A 54 -6.52 -10.49 -6.74
C GLU A 54 -5.09 -10.51 -6.17
N ALA A 55 -4.14 -9.81 -6.78
CA ALA A 55 -2.74 -9.73 -6.33
C ALA A 55 -2.36 -8.27 -6.00
N PRO A 56 -2.26 -7.89 -4.71
CA PRO A 56 -1.93 -6.53 -4.29
C PRO A 56 -0.47 -6.16 -4.57
N PHE A 57 -0.20 -4.96 -5.10
CA PHE A 57 1.16 -4.42 -5.27
C PHE A 57 1.44 -3.23 -4.34
N PHE A 58 0.38 -2.52 -3.93
CA PHE A 58 0.44 -1.32 -3.10
C PHE A 58 -0.67 -1.29 -2.07
N CYS A 59 -0.35 -0.92 -0.84
CA CYS A 59 -1.34 -0.63 0.20
C CYS A 59 -1.20 0.82 0.66
N PHE A 60 -2.31 1.56 0.64
CA PHE A 60 -2.37 2.94 1.11
C PHE A 60 -3.30 3.05 2.33
N GLN A 61 -2.82 3.73 3.36
CA GLN A 61 -3.57 3.96 4.59
C GLN A 61 -3.54 5.43 4.97
N GLU A 62 -4.72 6.03 5.12
CA GLU A 62 -4.88 7.38 5.64
C GLU A 62 -5.21 7.33 7.13
N PHE A 63 -4.33 7.88 7.96
CA PHE A 63 -4.63 8.01 9.37
C PHE A 63 -5.46 9.25 9.66
N LYS A 64 -6.67 9.03 10.18
CA LYS A 64 -7.58 10.09 10.64
C LYS A 64 -7.73 10.01 12.14
N ARG A 65 -6.97 10.84 12.89
CA ARG A 65 -7.04 10.92 14.36
C ARG A 65 -8.47 11.08 14.90
N GLU A 66 -9.33 11.78 14.18
CA GLU A 66 -10.73 11.99 14.56
C GLU A 66 -11.59 10.72 14.47
N ARG A 67 -11.21 9.77 13.61
CA ARG A 67 -11.95 8.52 13.38
C ARG A 67 -11.34 7.32 14.10
N ASP A 68 -10.02 7.28 14.21
CA ASP A 68 -9.29 6.24 14.93
C ASP A 68 -8.17 6.88 15.78
N PRO A 69 -8.49 7.33 17.01
CA PRO A 69 -7.53 8.03 17.85
C PRO A 69 -6.41 7.13 18.40
N ASN A 70 -6.57 5.80 18.32
CA ASN A 70 -5.65 4.82 18.91
C ASN A 70 -4.94 3.94 17.85
N GLY A 71 -5.24 4.11 16.57
CA GLY A 71 -4.62 3.36 15.49
C GLY A 71 -3.14 3.68 15.32
N ASP A 72 -2.34 2.68 14.99
CA ASP A 72 -0.97 2.84 14.52
C ASP A 72 -0.97 2.66 12.98
N PRO A 73 -0.87 3.75 12.21
CA PRO A 73 -0.97 3.67 10.75
C PRO A 73 0.22 2.99 10.10
N LEU A 74 1.41 3.04 10.73
CA LEU A 74 2.56 2.26 10.27
C LEU A 74 2.26 0.77 10.45
N ALA A 75 1.82 0.36 11.63
CA ALA A 75 1.51 -1.04 11.89
C ALA A 75 0.36 -1.56 11.02
N GLN A 76 -0.69 -0.76 10.82
CA GLN A 76 -1.82 -1.10 9.94
C GLN A 76 -1.38 -1.27 8.48
N THR A 77 -0.53 -0.35 7.99
CA THR A 77 0.00 -0.42 6.62
C THR A 77 0.89 -1.64 6.46
N LEU A 78 1.79 -1.89 7.41
CA LEU A 78 2.68 -3.05 7.38
C LEU A 78 1.90 -4.37 7.47
N ALA A 79 0.82 -4.43 8.27
CA ALA A 79 -0.05 -5.59 8.34
C ALA A 79 -0.72 -5.88 6.99
N ALA A 80 -1.23 -4.85 6.31
CA ALA A 80 -1.78 -5.00 4.96
C ALA A 80 -0.72 -5.44 3.94
N MET A 81 0.50 -4.89 4.01
CA MET A 81 1.61 -5.29 3.15
C MET A 81 2.01 -6.76 3.38
N LEU A 82 2.07 -7.23 4.62
CA LEU A 82 2.36 -8.64 4.95
C LEU A 82 1.29 -9.58 4.39
N VAL A 83 0.00 -9.20 4.51
CA VAL A 83 -1.09 -9.96 3.90
C VAL A 83 -0.97 -9.99 2.38
N GLY A 84 -0.72 -8.85 1.74
CA GLY A 84 -0.51 -8.77 0.29
C GLY A 84 0.68 -9.61 -0.18
N GLN A 85 1.80 -9.56 0.56
CA GLN A 85 2.98 -10.37 0.27
C GLN A 85 2.67 -11.87 0.33
N ALA A 86 1.90 -12.31 1.34
CA ALA A 86 1.48 -13.70 1.47
C ALA A 86 0.53 -14.13 0.34
N ILE A 87 -0.43 -13.28 -0.06
CA ILE A 87 -1.32 -13.54 -1.20
C ILE A 87 -0.51 -13.70 -2.49
N ASN A 88 0.53 -12.89 -2.67
CA ASN A 88 1.42 -12.95 -3.84
C ASN A 88 2.49 -14.05 -3.75
N ASN A 89 2.45 -14.94 -2.77
CA ASN A 89 3.46 -15.98 -2.53
C ASN A 89 4.89 -15.45 -2.42
N HIS A 90 5.08 -14.24 -1.86
CA HIS A 90 6.38 -13.60 -1.64
C HIS A 90 7.23 -13.39 -2.91
N GLN A 91 6.63 -13.41 -4.11
CA GLN A 91 7.36 -13.33 -5.37
C GLN A 91 7.94 -11.94 -5.66
N GLN A 92 7.35 -10.89 -5.08
CA GLN A 92 7.68 -9.50 -5.38
C GLN A 92 7.68 -8.65 -4.10
N PRO A 93 8.44 -7.54 -4.08
CA PRO A 93 8.34 -6.54 -3.02
C PRO A 93 6.92 -5.99 -2.92
N MET A 94 6.49 -5.70 -1.69
CA MET A 94 5.26 -4.97 -1.42
C MET A 94 5.59 -3.51 -1.16
N TYR A 95 4.80 -2.62 -1.74
CA TYR A 95 4.94 -1.19 -1.55
C TYR A 95 3.79 -0.67 -0.69
N GLY A 96 4.06 0.37 0.08
CA GLY A 96 3.06 0.94 0.97
C GLY A 96 3.22 2.43 1.14
N CYS A 97 2.15 3.07 1.57
CA CYS A 97 2.19 4.46 1.98
C CYS A 97 1.18 4.69 3.10
N TYR A 98 1.58 5.43 4.13
CA TYR A 98 0.64 5.97 5.08
C TYR A 98 0.75 7.48 5.20
N VAL A 99 -0.37 8.10 5.58
CA VAL A 99 -0.49 9.54 5.76
C VAL A 99 -0.87 9.87 7.19
N LEU A 100 -0.08 10.73 7.84
CA LEU A 100 -0.35 11.34 9.14
C LEU A 100 -0.67 12.82 8.96
N GLY A 101 -1.96 13.16 8.87
CA GLY A 101 -2.37 14.54 8.59
C GLY A 101 -1.88 15.00 7.22
N ARG A 102 -0.81 15.81 7.20
CA ARG A 102 -0.18 16.29 5.95
C ARG A 102 1.06 15.53 5.54
N ASP A 103 1.61 14.70 6.43
CA ASP A 103 2.89 14.03 6.23
C ASP A 103 2.69 12.63 5.64
N TRP A 104 3.31 12.38 4.50
CA TRP A 104 3.25 11.11 3.79
C TRP A 104 4.54 10.33 3.98
N TYR A 105 4.42 9.03 4.23
CA TYR A 105 5.55 8.13 4.44
C TYR A 105 5.41 6.94 3.50
N PHE A 106 6.49 6.56 2.83
CA PHE A 106 6.51 5.45 1.88
C PHE A 106 7.29 4.28 2.46
N LEU A 107 6.80 3.07 2.16
CA LEU A 107 7.33 1.82 2.67
C LEU A 107 7.64 0.88 1.51
N VAL A 108 8.70 0.11 1.69
CA VAL A 108 8.99 -1.07 0.86
C VAL A 108 9.20 -2.23 1.82
N LEU A 109 8.46 -3.32 1.61
CA LEU A 109 8.62 -4.59 2.30
C LEU A 109 9.14 -5.60 1.28
N GLN A 110 10.34 -6.11 1.53
CA GLN A 110 10.95 -7.16 0.73
C GLN A 110 11.37 -8.30 1.64
N GLU A 111 10.91 -9.50 1.32
CA GLU A 111 11.09 -10.68 2.16
C GLU A 111 10.62 -10.38 3.59
N LYS A 112 11.53 -10.40 4.57
CA LYS A 112 11.25 -10.13 6.00
C LYS A 112 11.71 -8.75 6.47
N SER A 113 12.21 -7.91 5.57
CA SER A 113 12.76 -6.59 5.89
C SER A 113 11.92 -5.49 5.26
N TYR A 114 11.72 -4.40 6.00
CA TYR A 114 11.06 -3.22 5.47
C TYR A 114 11.89 -1.97 5.76
N CYS A 115 11.74 -0.97 4.89
CA CYS A 115 12.26 0.36 5.11
C CYS A 115 11.13 1.39 5.02
N ILE A 116 11.35 2.54 5.63
CA ILE A 116 10.42 3.67 5.62
C ILE A 116 11.16 4.94 5.23
N SER A 117 10.53 5.76 4.39
CA SER A 117 11.05 7.07 4.02
C SER A 117 10.97 8.08 5.16
N ARG A 118 11.63 9.23 4.98
CA ARG A 118 11.25 10.45 5.72
C ARG A 118 9.86 10.91 5.29
N GLY A 119 9.23 11.75 6.13
CA GLY A 119 7.93 12.34 5.84
C GLY A 119 7.99 13.40 4.75
N TYR A 120 6.98 13.41 3.88
CA TYR A 120 6.78 14.42 2.84
C TYR A 120 5.54 15.25 3.16
N ASP A 121 5.72 16.55 3.37
CA ASP A 121 4.65 17.48 3.73
C ASP A 121 3.86 17.93 2.48
N ALA A 122 2.62 17.43 2.34
CA ALA A 122 1.74 17.75 1.23
C ALA A 122 1.25 19.21 1.17
N THR A 123 1.58 20.04 2.17
CA THR A 123 1.28 21.50 2.21
C THR A 123 2.43 22.37 1.70
N THR A 124 3.50 21.73 1.21
CA THR A 124 4.73 22.39 0.72
C THR A 124 5.06 21.94 -0.70
N GLU A 125 6.20 22.38 -1.24
CA GLU A 125 6.74 21.93 -2.52
C GLU A 125 6.97 20.41 -2.60
N HIS A 126 7.04 19.69 -1.47
CA HIS A 126 7.06 18.22 -1.47
C HIS A 126 5.83 17.61 -2.15
N LEU A 127 4.73 18.35 -2.33
CA LEU A 127 3.59 17.91 -3.13
C LEU A 127 4.00 17.48 -4.55
N TYR A 128 4.95 18.17 -5.17
CA TYR A 128 5.47 17.79 -6.48
C TYR A 128 6.29 16.50 -6.42
N ASP A 129 7.04 16.30 -5.33
CA ASP A 129 7.81 15.07 -5.13
C ASP A 129 6.90 13.88 -4.84
N LEU A 130 5.82 14.07 -4.06
CA LEU A 130 4.76 13.08 -3.89
C LEU A 130 4.18 12.63 -5.23
N PHE A 131 3.85 13.59 -6.11
CA PHE A 131 3.35 13.27 -7.43
C PHE A 131 4.36 12.48 -8.27
N LYS A 132 5.64 12.88 -8.26
CA LYS A 132 6.72 12.16 -8.96
C LYS A 132 6.90 10.74 -8.41
N ILE A 133 6.88 10.57 -7.09
CA ILE A 133 7.01 9.25 -6.44
C ILE A 133 5.86 8.34 -6.88
N LEU A 134 4.62 8.83 -6.85
CA LEU A 134 3.46 8.04 -7.27
C LEU A 134 3.51 7.69 -8.77
N LYS A 135 3.97 8.61 -9.64
CA LYS A 135 4.19 8.33 -11.07
C LYS A 135 5.29 7.28 -11.28
N ALA A 136 6.43 7.43 -10.62
CA ALA A 136 7.51 6.44 -10.69
C ALA A 136 7.04 5.07 -10.19
N PHE A 137 6.24 5.06 -9.13
CA PHE A 137 5.65 3.84 -8.60
C PHE A 137 4.69 3.16 -9.59
N LYS A 138 3.87 3.93 -10.33
CA LYS A 138 3.06 3.37 -11.42
C LYS A 138 3.92 2.63 -12.46
N GLU A 139 5.07 3.19 -12.84
CA GLU A 139 5.98 2.54 -13.79
C GLU A 139 6.65 1.28 -13.21
N ILE A 140 6.95 1.25 -11.90
CA ILE A 140 7.40 0.04 -11.21
C ILE A 140 6.33 -1.06 -11.31
N ILE A 141 5.06 -0.77 -11.01
CA ILE A 141 3.98 -1.76 -11.11
C ILE A 141 3.83 -2.26 -12.55
N LYS A 142 3.95 -1.36 -13.54
CA LYS A 142 3.97 -1.76 -14.95
C LYS A 142 5.16 -2.67 -15.26
N ALA A 143 6.34 -2.49 -14.69
CA ALA A 143 7.44 -3.43 -14.91
C ALA A 143 7.17 -4.81 -14.27
N LEU A 144 6.54 -4.82 -13.09
CA LEU A 144 6.21 -6.05 -12.35
C LEU A 144 5.06 -6.87 -12.95
N THR A 145 4.26 -6.24 -13.81
CA THR A 145 3.08 -6.82 -14.47
C THR A 145 3.26 -6.88 -16.00
N ALA A 146 4.49 -6.80 -16.50
CA ALA A 146 4.82 -6.86 -17.92
C ALA A 146 4.92 -8.29 -18.44
#